data_AF-A0A925HII3-F1
#
_entry.id   AF-A0A925HII3-F1
#
_cell.length_a   1.000
_cell.length_b   1.000
_cell.length_c   1.000
_cell.angle_alpha   90.00
_cell.angle_beta   90.00
_cell.angle_gamma   90.00
#
_symmetry.space_group_name_H-M   'P 1'
#
loop_
_entity.id
_entity.type
_entity.pdbx_description
1 polymer ?
#
loop_
_entity_poly.entity_id
_entity_poly.type
_entity_poly.pdbx_seq_one_letter_code
_entity_poly.pdbx_strand_id
1 'polypeptide(L)'
;MLKAVLRWAIPLIALLIIGPAAGWLTGSLRSPTGSEQTTPLLAASLGAGAVALVGCFVIAAVTGAVAAAIIGPLYGLFSAGLVLAWATGQTGTIDLILRDAAPASPLMKLALEGALCAVFGVGVAWVIQQAGTGYPATPGAAAHTTHQSPLAPTSLVAIAMATAVAALIALI
;
A
#
# COMPACT_ATOMS: atom_id res chain seq x y z
N MET A 1 8.96 29.25 7.31
CA MET A 1 9.78 28.14 7.87
C MET A 1 8.94 26.92 8.27
N LEU A 2 7.77 27.09 8.91
CA LEU A 2 6.89 25.98 9.30
C LEU A 2 6.58 24.97 8.18
N LYS A 3 6.23 25.43 6.97
CA LYS A 3 5.98 24.55 5.81
C LYS A 3 7.17 23.64 5.47
N ALA A 4 8.39 24.15 5.57
CA ALA A 4 9.59 23.36 5.31
C ALA A 4 9.82 22.30 6.39
N VAL A 5 9.53 22.62 7.65
CA VAL A 5 9.59 21.66 8.76
C VAL A 5 8.55 20.56 8.57
N LEU A 6 7.29 20.91 8.30
CA LEU A 6 6.21 19.93 8.09
C LEU A 6 6.51 18.98 6.91
N ARG A 7 7.07 19.52 5.83
CA ARG A 7 7.45 18.75 4.63
C ARG A 7 8.39 17.57 4.92
N TRP A 8 9.27 17.72 5.90
CA TRP A 8 10.22 16.67 6.29
C TRP A 8 9.76 15.91 7.54
N ALA A 9 9.07 16.56 8.47
CA ALA A 9 8.59 15.94 9.69
C ALA A 9 7.52 14.87 9.40
N ILE A 10 6.60 15.12 8.48
CA ILE A 10 5.51 14.17 8.15
C ILE A 10 6.05 12.82 7.63
N PRO A 11 6.90 12.76 6.59
CA PRO A 11 7.45 11.47 6.14
C PRO A 11 8.35 10.82 7.20
N LEU A 12 9.05 11.60 8.04
CA LEU A 12 9.83 11.05 9.17
C LEU A 12 8.92 10.41 10.23
N ILE A 13 7.79 11.04 10.58
CA ILE A 13 6.80 10.46 11.49
C ILE A 13 6.16 9.21 10.88
N ALA A 14 5.82 9.27 9.59
CA ALA A 14 5.31 8.12 8.85
C ALA A 14 6.30 6.96 8.89
N LEU A 15 7.60 7.24 8.73
CA LEU A 15 8.66 6.24 8.74
C LEU A 15 8.98 5.70 10.14
N LEU A 16 9.09 6.57 11.15
CA LEU A 16 9.66 6.20 12.46
C LEU A 16 8.63 5.84 13.52
N ILE A 17 7.36 6.24 13.32
CA ILE A 17 6.30 6.00 14.31
C ILE A 17 5.20 5.15 13.67
N ILE A 18 4.63 5.61 12.56
CA ILE A 18 3.45 4.97 11.95
C ILE A 18 3.84 3.67 11.25
N GLY A 19 4.98 3.65 10.56
CA GLY A 19 5.53 2.48 9.89
C GLY A 19 5.70 1.29 10.84
N PRO A 20 6.46 1.43 11.95
CA PRO A 20 6.58 0.37 12.95
C PRO A 20 5.25 -0.12 13.51
N ALA A 21 4.27 0.77 13.71
CA ALA A 21 2.93 0.37 14.16
C ALA A 21 2.21 -0.52 13.11
N ALA A 22 2.31 -0.17 11.82
CA ALA A 22 1.79 -1.01 10.73
C ALA A 22 2.57 -2.32 10.61
N GLY A 23 3.90 -2.30 10.79
CA GLY A 23 4.74 -3.48 10.84
C GLY A 23 4.41 -4.42 12.00
N TRP A 24 4.00 -3.89 13.16
CA TRP A 24 3.62 -4.73 14.29
C TRP A 24 2.35 -5.54 14.00
N LEU A 25 1.41 -5.00 13.21
CA LEU A 25 0.21 -5.73 12.80
C LEU A 25 0.57 -6.96 11.96
N THR A 26 1.39 -6.80 10.92
CA THR A 26 1.83 -7.91 10.06
C THR A 26 2.81 -8.85 10.76
N GLY A 27 3.72 -8.32 11.58
CA GLY A 27 4.68 -9.10 12.35
C GLY A 27 4.07 -9.92 13.49
N SER A 28 2.82 -9.63 13.90
CA SER A 28 2.06 -10.43 14.86
C SER A 28 1.49 -11.72 14.28
N LEU A 29 1.48 -11.84 12.94
CA LEU A 29 0.98 -13.03 12.26
C LEU A 29 1.91 -14.22 12.50
N ARG A 30 1.31 -15.41 12.58
CA ARG A 30 2.03 -16.67 12.77
C ARG A 30 1.54 -17.69 11.75
N SER A 31 2.46 -18.46 11.20
CA SER A 31 2.18 -19.64 10.39
C SER A 31 1.48 -20.72 11.23
N PRO A 32 0.73 -21.67 10.63
CA PRO A 32 0.24 -22.86 11.33
C PRO A 32 1.33 -23.66 12.06
N THR A 33 2.59 -23.56 11.62
CA THR A 33 3.75 -24.19 12.28
C THR A 33 4.34 -23.35 13.42
N GLY A 34 3.78 -22.17 13.69
CA GLY A 34 4.29 -21.21 14.69
C GLY A 34 5.41 -20.31 14.19
N SER A 35 5.88 -20.47 12.95
CA SER A 35 6.92 -19.60 12.38
C SER A 35 6.41 -18.16 12.14
N GLU A 36 7.32 -17.19 12.23
CA GLU A 36 7.04 -15.76 11.94
C GLU A 36 7.07 -15.46 10.42
N GLN A 37 7.52 -16.42 9.61
CA GLN A 37 7.64 -16.31 8.17
C GLN A 37 6.29 -16.61 7.51
N THR A 38 5.34 -15.70 7.63
CA THR A 38 4.00 -15.84 7.05
C THR A 38 3.56 -14.58 6.34
N THR A 39 2.58 -14.73 5.45
CA THR A 39 1.89 -13.63 4.80
C THR A 39 0.44 -13.60 5.30
N PRO A 40 -0.25 -12.45 5.26
CA PRO A 40 -1.66 -12.34 5.63
C PRO A 40 -2.57 -13.47 5.16
N LEU A 41 -2.45 -13.93 3.92
CA LEU A 41 -3.29 -15.03 3.40
C LEU A 41 -2.78 -16.44 3.76
N LEU A 42 -1.54 -16.56 4.20
CA LEU A 42 -0.91 -17.81 4.65
C LEU A 42 -0.88 -17.96 6.19
N ALA A 43 -1.37 -16.95 6.92
CA ALA A 43 -1.42 -16.98 8.38
C ALA A 43 -2.30 -18.11 8.91
N ALA A 44 -2.01 -18.59 10.13
CA ALA A 44 -2.79 -19.64 10.80
C ALA A 44 -4.27 -19.28 10.97
N SER A 45 -4.56 -17.99 11.13
CA SER A 45 -5.91 -17.44 11.17
C SER A 45 -6.10 -16.47 10.00
N LEU A 46 -6.94 -16.88 9.04
CA LEU A 46 -7.31 -16.04 7.89
C LEU A 46 -7.95 -14.71 8.34
N GLY A 47 -8.74 -14.75 9.41
CA GLY A 47 -9.36 -13.54 9.97
C GLY A 47 -8.34 -12.54 10.51
N ALA A 48 -7.32 -13.02 11.25
CA ALA A 48 -6.25 -12.16 11.74
C ALA A 48 -5.41 -11.58 10.60
N GLY A 49 -5.10 -12.39 9.58
CA GLY A 49 -4.43 -11.95 8.37
C GLY A 49 -5.19 -10.87 7.61
N ALA A 50 -6.50 -11.07 7.39
CA ALA A 50 -7.36 -10.09 6.73
C ALA A 50 -7.42 -8.76 7.51
N VAL A 51 -7.56 -8.82 8.84
CA VAL A 51 -7.56 -7.62 9.69
C VAL A 51 -6.21 -6.90 9.64
N ALA A 52 -5.08 -7.62 9.68
CA ALA A 52 -3.76 -7.03 9.55
C ALA A 52 -3.57 -6.36 8.18
N LEU A 53 -3.92 -7.05 7.09
CA LEU A 53 -3.82 -6.53 5.72
C LEU A 53 -4.63 -5.24 5.56
N VAL A 54 -5.93 -5.29 5.87
CA VAL A 54 -6.83 -4.13 5.77
C VAL A 54 -6.36 -3.01 6.70
N GLY A 55 -5.95 -3.34 7.93
CA GLY A 55 -5.41 -2.39 8.90
C GLY A 55 -4.21 -1.63 8.37
N CYS A 56 -3.23 -2.31 7.77
CA CYS A 56 -2.05 -1.67 7.18
C CYS A 56 -2.43 -0.70 6.04
N PHE A 57 -3.33 -1.10 5.14
CA PHE A 57 -3.80 -0.22 4.07
C PHE A 57 -4.60 0.97 4.58
N VAL A 58 -5.41 0.81 5.63
CA VAL A 58 -6.12 1.91 6.28
C VAL A 58 -5.15 2.90 6.92
N ILE A 59 -4.14 2.41 7.66
CA ILE A 59 -3.11 3.27 8.26
C ILE A 59 -2.34 4.03 7.18
N ALA A 60 -1.95 3.35 6.10
CA ALA A 60 -1.27 3.97 4.97
C ALA A 60 -2.15 5.02 4.27
N ALA A 61 -3.44 4.72 4.06
CA ALA A 61 -4.41 5.65 3.47
C ALA A 61 -4.59 6.92 4.31
N VAL A 62 -4.82 6.77 5.61
CA VAL A 62 -4.99 7.91 6.52
C VAL A 62 -3.73 8.76 6.56
N THR A 63 -2.57 8.13 6.71
CA THR A 63 -1.27 8.83 6.76
C THR A 63 -1.00 9.58 5.47
N GLY A 64 -1.20 8.92 4.33
CA GLY A 64 -1.01 9.52 3.01
C GLY A 64 -2.02 10.63 2.73
N ALA A 65 -3.29 10.46 3.11
CA ALA A 65 -4.33 11.47 2.91
C ALA A 65 -4.06 12.74 3.74
N VAL A 66 -3.63 12.58 5.00
CA VAL A 66 -3.22 13.71 5.85
C VAL A 66 -2.02 14.43 5.25
N ALA A 67 -0.99 13.70 4.83
CA ALA A 67 0.17 14.28 4.17
C ALA A 67 -0.18 14.98 2.85
N ALA A 68 -1.10 14.41 2.06
CA ALA A 68 -1.59 14.99 0.82
C ALA A 68 -2.38 16.29 1.03
N ALA A 69 -3.25 16.33 2.05
CA ALA A 69 -4.02 17.52 2.37
C ALA A 69 -3.13 18.68 2.84
N ILE A 70 -2.01 18.39 3.53
CA ILE A 70 -1.14 19.42 4.12
C ILE A 70 -0.06 19.91 3.14
N ILE A 71 0.56 19.00 2.38
CA ILE A 71 1.77 19.30 1.58
C ILE A 71 1.52 19.06 0.08
N GLY A 72 0.65 18.12 -0.27
CA GLY A 72 0.31 17.75 -1.65
C GLY A 72 0.42 16.25 -1.94
N PRO A 73 -0.20 15.77 -3.02
CA PRO A 73 -0.43 14.35 -3.27
C PRO A 73 0.84 13.50 -3.40
N LEU A 74 1.93 14.07 -3.93
CA LEU A 74 3.21 13.37 -4.04
C LEU A 74 3.79 12.98 -2.67
N TYR A 75 3.71 13.88 -1.69
CA TYR A 75 4.15 13.60 -0.32
C TYR A 75 3.21 12.60 0.38
N GLY A 76 1.93 12.64 0.03
CA GLY A 76 0.95 11.66 0.48
C GLY A 76 1.27 10.24 0.02
N LEU A 77 1.50 10.06 -1.29
CA LEU A 77 1.88 8.77 -1.87
C LEU A 77 3.19 8.26 -1.29
N PHE A 78 4.19 9.14 -1.16
CA PHE A 78 5.47 8.79 -0.57
C PHE A 78 5.32 8.31 0.88
N SER A 79 4.58 9.05 1.70
CA SER A 79 4.37 8.71 3.12
C SER A 79 3.60 7.40 3.28
N ALA A 80 2.56 7.17 2.47
CA ALA A 80 1.83 5.90 2.46
C ALA A 80 2.72 4.72 2.04
N GLY A 81 3.57 4.93 1.03
CA GLY A 81 4.56 3.94 0.59
C GLY A 81 5.54 3.55 1.70
N LEU A 82 6.02 4.53 2.48
CA LEU A 82 6.89 4.24 3.64
C LEU A 82 6.20 3.39 4.70
N VAL A 83 4.93 3.67 5.00
CA VAL A 83 4.13 2.88 5.94
C VAL A 83 3.97 1.44 5.44
N LEU A 84 3.61 1.27 4.16
CA LEU A 84 3.45 -0.07 3.57
C LEU A 84 4.77 -0.82 3.49
N ALA A 85 5.88 -0.15 3.21
CA ALA A 85 7.21 -0.77 3.18
C ALA A 85 7.57 -1.40 4.54
N TRP A 86 7.24 -0.73 5.64
CA TRP A 86 7.39 -1.30 6.98
C TRP A 86 6.50 -2.52 7.21
N ALA A 87 5.23 -2.44 6.79
CA ALA A 87 4.31 -3.57 6.89
C ALA A 87 4.83 -4.80 6.13
N THR A 88 5.35 -4.61 4.92
CA THR A 88 5.93 -5.70 4.11
C THR A 88 7.26 -6.22 4.66
N GLY A 89 8.05 -5.36 5.32
CA GLY A 89 9.33 -5.75 5.90
C GLY A 89 9.23 -6.79 7.02
N GLN A 90 8.04 -6.93 7.63
CA GLN A 90 7.75 -7.92 8.66
C GLN A 90 7.05 -9.19 8.14
N THR A 91 6.83 -9.28 6.82
CA THR A 91 6.24 -10.48 6.19
C THR A 91 7.31 -11.46 5.74
N GLY A 92 6.93 -12.74 5.57
CA GLY A 92 7.85 -13.77 5.11
C GLY A 92 8.37 -13.51 3.69
N THR A 93 9.62 -13.90 3.41
CA THR A 93 10.19 -13.79 2.06
C THR A 93 9.71 -14.94 1.18
N ILE A 94 9.52 -14.66 -0.12
CA ILE A 94 9.06 -15.65 -1.10
C ILE A 94 9.99 -16.88 -1.12
N ASP A 95 11.30 -16.68 -1.04
CA ASP A 95 12.27 -17.78 -1.01
C ASP A 95 12.06 -18.75 0.14
N LEU A 96 11.72 -18.25 1.34
CA LEU A 96 11.46 -19.10 2.50
C LEU A 96 10.12 -19.83 2.36
N ILE A 97 9.09 -19.14 1.87
CA ILE A 97 7.76 -19.72 1.65
C ILE A 97 7.83 -20.85 0.60
N LEU A 98 8.61 -20.67 -0.46
CA LEU A 98 8.78 -21.69 -1.51
C LEU A 98 9.58 -22.91 -1.04
N ARG A 99 10.52 -22.74 -0.10
CA ARG A 99 11.30 -23.86 0.46
C ARG A 99 10.46 -24.76 1.35
N ASP A 100 9.52 -24.19 2.11
CA ASP A 100 8.70 -24.94 3.05
C ASP A 100 7.48 -25.61 2.40
N ALA A 101 7.11 -25.23 1.18
CA ALA A 101 5.87 -25.66 0.57
C ALA A 101 6.03 -26.73 -0.50
N ALA A 102 5.78 -27.99 -0.13
CA ALA A 102 5.57 -29.11 -1.06
C ALA A 102 4.08 -29.48 -1.02
N PRO A 103 3.17 -28.80 -1.75
CA PRO A 103 2.99 -28.84 -3.22
C PRO A 103 2.60 -27.47 -3.86
N ALA A 104 2.14 -27.40 -5.12
CA ALA A 104 1.84 -26.17 -5.90
C ALA A 104 0.77 -25.19 -5.33
N SER A 105 0.05 -25.57 -4.27
CA SER A 105 -1.04 -24.78 -3.65
C SER A 105 -0.68 -23.36 -3.14
N PRO A 106 0.52 -23.03 -2.64
CA PRO A 106 0.85 -21.72 -2.09
C PRO A 106 1.03 -20.63 -3.15
N LEU A 107 1.46 -21.01 -4.35
CA LEU A 107 1.67 -20.04 -5.44
C LEU A 107 0.36 -19.32 -5.79
N MET A 108 -0.76 -20.05 -5.82
CA MET A 108 -2.06 -19.46 -6.11
C MET A 108 -2.52 -18.50 -4.99
N LYS A 109 -2.25 -18.84 -3.72
CA LYS A 109 -2.57 -17.98 -2.59
C LYS A 109 -1.75 -16.70 -2.60
N LEU A 110 -0.45 -16.79 -2.91
CA LEU A 110 0.43 -15.63 -3.06
C LEU A 110 0.02 -14.74 -4.25
N ALA A 111 -0.40 -15.33 -5.37
CA ALA A 111 -0.93 -14.58 -6.51
C ALA A 111 -2.20 -13.82 -6.13
N LEU A 112 -3.14 -14.48 -5.43
CA LEU A 112 -4.35 -13.84 -4.93
C LEU A 112 -4.03 -12.70 -3.94
N GLU A 113 -3.06 -12.91 -3.06
CA GLU A 113 -2.61 -11.89 -2.12
C GLU A 113 -2.02 -10.67 -2.81
N GLY A 114 -1.15 -10.88 -3.81
CA GLY A 114 -0.62 -9.81 -4.64
C GLY A 114 -1.72 -9.02 -5.36
N ALA A 115 -2.75 -9.71 -5.87
CA ALA A 115 -3.90 -9.08 -6.51
C ALA A 115 -4.70 -8.22 -5.52
N LEU A 116 -4.97 -8.73 -4.32
CA LEU A 116 -5.66 -7.95 -3.27
C LEU A 116 -4.83 -6.73 -2.85
N CYS A 117 -3.52 -6.90 -2.64
CA CYS A 117 -2.61 -5.80 -2.34
C CYS A 117 -2.61 -4.73 -3.43
N ALA A 118 -2.68 -5.12 -4.71
CA ALA A 118 -2.77 -4.18 -5.83
C ALA A 118 -4.09 -3.39 -5.81
N VAL A 119 -5.22 -4.07 -5.58
CA VAL A 119 -6.55 -3.42 -5.47
C VAL A 119 -6.57 -2.41 -4.31
N PHE A 120 -6.11 -2.81 -3.12
CA PHE A 120 -6.04 -1.91 -1.98
C PHE A 120 -5.06 -0.77 -2.22
N GLY A 121 -3.88 -1.03 -2.80
CA GLY A 121 -2.89 -0.01 -3.11
C GLY A 121 -3.44 1.07 -4.05
N VAL A 122 -4.22 0.67 -5.05
CA VAL A 122 -4.90 1.62 -5.95
C VAL A 122 -5.97 2.40 -5.21
N GLY A 123 -6.76 1.74 -4.35
CA GLY A 123 -7.73 2.43 -3.49
C GLY A 123 -7.08 3.49 -2.60
N VAL A 124 -5.95 3.17 -1.98
CA VAL A 124 -5.14 4.11 -1.20
C VAL A 124 -4.66 5.28 -2.05
N ALA A 125 -4.07 5.00 -3.21
CA ALA A 125 -3.61 6.06 -4.12
C ALA A 125 -4.76 6.99 -4.55
N TRP A 126 -5.94 6.44 -4.83
CA TRP A 126 -7.12 7.21 -5.19
C TRP A 126 -7.58 8.12 -4.05
N VAL A 127 -7.67 7.61 -2.82
CA VAL A 127 -8.02 8.41 -1.63
C VAL A 127 -7.03 9.56 -1.42
N ILE A 128 -5.74 9.30 -1.57
CA ILE A 128 -4.67 10.30 -1.43
C ILE A 128 -4.80 11.40 -2.48
N GLN A 129 -5.10 11.04 -3.74
CA GLN A 129 -5.32 12.02 -4.81
C GLN A 129 -6.53 12.91 -4.52
N GLN A 130 -7.64 12.32 -4.07
CA GLN A 130 -8.84 13.10 -3.69
C GLN A 130 -8.56 14.07 -2.54
N ALA A 131 -7.84 13.61 -1.51
CA ALA A 131 -7.45 14.46 -0.38
C ALA A 131 -6.51 15.61 -0.78
N GLY A 132 -5.71 15.43 -1.84
CA GLY A 132 -4.78 16.44 -2.36
C GLY A 132 -5.40 17.50 -3.28
N THR A 133 -6.67 17.35 -3.71
CA THR A 133 -7.32 18.25 -4.68
C THR A 133 -7.46 19.70 -4.20
N GLY A 134 -7.52 19.92 -2.88
CA GLY A 134 -7.60 21.25 -2.28
C GLY A 134 -6.26 22.00 -2.19
N TYR A 135 -5.14 21.34 -2.52
CA TYR A 135 -3.83 21.96 -2.39
C TYR A 135 -3.56 22.92 -3.57
N PRO A 136 -3.31 24.21 -3.32
CA PRO A 136 -3.10 25.18 -4.40
C PRO A 136 -1.88 24.79 -5.23
N ALA A 137 -2.07 24.71 -6.55
CA ALA A 137 -1.01 24.40 -7.49
C ALA A 137 0.16 25.36 -7.29
N THR A 138 1.37 24.83 -7.14
CA THR A 138 2.58 25.63 -6.98
C THR A 138 2.72 26.58 -8.17
N PRO A 139 2.78 27.91 -7.95
CA PRO A 139 2.97 28.88 -9.03
C PRO A 139 4.24 28.52 -9.82
N GLY A 140 4.08 28.19 -11.11
CA GLY A 140 5.16 27.72 -11.99
C GLY A 140 5.02 26.28 -12.51
N ALA A 141 4.21 25.43 -11.86
CA ALA A 141 3.96 24.06 -12.36
C ALA A 141 3.19 24.05 -13.70
N ALA A 142 2.34 25.05 -13.94
CA ALA A 142 1.55 25.17 -15.16
C ALA A 142 2.38 25.45 -16.43
N ALA A 143 3.63 25.93 -16.29
CA ALA A 143 4.47 26.30 -17.43
C ALA A 143 5.16 25.10 -18.11
N HIS A 144 5.04 23.88 -17.56
CA HIS A 144 5.67 22.67 -18.12
C HIS A 144 4.68 21.57 -18.54
N THR A 145 3.37 21.79 -18.39
CA THR A 145 2.33 20.79 -18.68
C THR A 145 1.66 20.95 -20.06
N THR A 146 2.37 21.49 -21.06
CA THR A 146 1.76 21.80 -22.37
C THR A 146 1.49 20.60 -23.29
N HIS A 147 1.81 19.35 -22.91
CA HIS A 147 1.58 18.19 -23.80
C HIS A 147 1.29 16.84 -23.12
N GLN A 148 0.89 16.81 -21.85
CA GLN A 148 0.35 15.58 -21.25
C GLN A 148 -1.16 15.65 -21.25
N SER A 149 -1.79 14.99 -22.23
CA SER A 149 -3.22 14.66 -22.18
C SER A 149 -3.49 14.04 -20.80
N PRO A 150 -4.31 14.66 -19.94
CA PRO A 150 -4.57 14.12 -18.63
C PRO A 150 -5.21 12.75 -18.86
N LEU A 151 -4.46 11.69 -18.60
CA LEU A 151 -5.03 10.37 -18.40
C LEU A 151 -5.99 10.57 -17.23
N ALA A 152 -7.28 10.61 -17.56
CA ALA A 152 -8.31 10.94 -16.60
C ALA A 152 -8.12 10.02 -15.38
N PRO A 153 -8.31 10.50 -14.14
CA PRO A 153 -8.14 9.65 -12.95
C PRO A 153 -8.98 8.36 -13.02
N THR A 154 -10.04 8.35 -13.83
CA THR A 154 -10.83 7.16 -14.20
C THR A 154 -10.03 6.09 -14.94
N SER A 155 -9.04 6.43 -15.77
CA SER A 155 -8.24 5.45 -16.51
C SER A 155 -7.28 4.67 -15.63
N LEU A 156 -6.72 5.27 -14.57
CA LEU A 156 -5.86 4.56 -13.62
C LEU A 156 -6.65 3.56 -12.76
N VAL A 157 -7.85 3.94 -12.32
CA VAL A 157 -8.77 3.04 -11.62
C VAL A 157 -9.26 1.94 -12.55
N ALA A 158 -9.54 2.25 -13.82
CA ALA A 158 -9.92 1.25 -14.83
C ALA A 158 -8.79 0.26 -15.12
N ILE A 159 -7.53 0.70 -15.21
CA ILE A 159 -6.38 -0.20 -15.42
C ILE A 159 -6.20 -1.14 -14.22
N ALA A 160 -6.33 -0.63 -13.00
CA ALA A 160 -6.24 -1.43 -11.78
C ALA A 160 -7.38 -2.44 -11.63
N MET A 161 -8.61 -2.03 -11.96
CA MET A 161 -9.76 -2.94 -12.00
C MET A 161 -9.58 -3.98 -13.10
N ALA A 162 -9.07 -3.59 -14.27
CA ALA A 162 -8.81 -4.51 -15.37
C ALA A 162 -7.72 -5.53 -15.04
N THR A 163 -6.65 -5.14 -14.34
CA THR A 163 -5.61 -6.09 -13.91
C THR A 163 -6.11 -7.03 -12.82
N ALA A 164 -6.92 -6.54 -11.87
CA ALA A 164 -7.56 -7.38 -10.85
C ALA A 164 -8.55 -8.39 -11.47
N VAL A 165 -9.36 -7.95 -12.44
CA VAL A 165 -10.29 -8.81 -13.18
C VAL A 165 -9.54 -9.80 -14.06
N ALA A 166 -8.48 -9.39 -14.76
CA ALA A 166 -7.67 -10.30 -15.57
C ALA A 166 -6.98 -11.39 -14.71
N ALA A 167 -6.48 -11.01 -13.52
CA ALA A 167 -5.95 -11.98 -12.56
C ALA A 167 -7.03 -12.96 -12.06
N LEU A 168 -8.26 -12.48 -11.85
CA LEU A 168 -9.40 -13.32 -11.46
C LEU A 168 -9.84 -14.28 -12.58
N ILE A 169 -9.82 -13.82 -13.84
CA ILE A 169 -10.20 -14.63 -15.02
C ILE A 169 -9.15 -15.70 -15.32
N ALA A 170 -7.86 -15.40 -15.15
CA ALA A 170 -6.78 -16.39 -15.31
C ALA A 170 -6.83 -17.54 -14.28
N LEU A 171 -7.78 -17.47 -13.34
CA LEU A 171 -7.97 -18.36 -12.20
C LEU A 171 -9.18 -19.32 -12.38
N ILE A 172 -9.96 -19.17 -13.46
CA ILE A 172 -11.10 -20.03 -13.85
C ILE A 172 -10.68 -20.91 -15.03
#